data_AF-A0A7S0EHQ0-F1
#
_entry.id   AF-A0A7S0EHQ0-F1
#
_cell.length_a   1.000
_cell.length_b   1.000
_cell.length_c   1.000
_cell.angle_alpha   90.00
_cell.angle_beta   90.00
_cell.angle_gamma   90.00
#
_symmetry.space_group_name_H-M   'P 1'
#
loop_
_entity.id
_entity.type
_entity.pdbx_description
1 polymer ?
#
loop_
_entity_poly.entity_id
_entity_poly.type
_entity_poly.pdbx_seq_one_letter_code
_entity_poly.pdbx_strand_id
1 'polypeptide(L)'
;MEDWWVEFAYLRQRVSLVTNVNYFCTDSCDFILHGAYTSDPIRRVVDLIEAALDFKHRVDHNTLRPLRIKNVLPVCMKGMKKVFGTTRSPGEESDELKTHVVPDDGDA
;
A
#
# COMPACT_ATOMS: atom_id res chain seq x y z
N MET A 1 -11.82 3.28 -18.05
CA MET A 1 -12.69 3.73 -16.94
C MET A 1 -11.88 3.96 -15.66
N GLU A 2 -10.95 3.06 -15.27
CA GLU A 2 -10.04 3.25 -14.12
C GLU A 2 -9.26 4.58 -14.22
N ASP A 3 -8.67 4.87 -15.38
CA ASP A 3 -7.74 6.00 -15.53
C ASP A 3 -8.42 7.37 -15.35
N TRP A 4 -9.58 7.55 -15.98
CA TRP A 4 -10.41 8.75 -15.78
C TRP A 4 -10.77 8.94 -14.30
N TRP A 5 -11.18 7.87 -13.61
CA TRP A 5 -11.57 7.97 -12.21
C TRP A 5 -10.39 8.40 -11.35
N VAL A 6 -9.22 7.78 -11.55
CA VAL A 6 -7.99 8.11 -10.81
C VAL A 6 -7.60 9.57 -11.05
N GLU A 7 -7.65 10.02 -12.30
CA GLU A 7 -7.30 11.39 -12.67
C GLU A 7 -8.18 12.42 -11.98
N PHE A 8 -9.51 12.25 -12.06
CA PHE A 8 -10.45 13.25 -11.53
C PHE A 8 -10.65 13.15 -10.02
N ALA A 9 -10.68 11.94 -9.45
CA ALA A 9 -10.90 11.75 -8.02
C ALA A 9 -9.66 12.07 -7.19
N TYR A 10 -8.45 11.85 -7.73
CA TYR A 10 -7.21 11.98 -6.97
C TYR A 10 -6.24 13.01 -7.56
N LEU A 11 -5.87 12.88 -8.83
CA LEU A 11 -4.69 13.57 -9.38
C LEU A 11 -4.91 15.04 -9.73
N ARG A 12 -6.10 15.42 -10.18
CA ARG A 12 -6.47 16.82 -10.46
C ARG A 12 -6.85 17.61 -9.21
N GLN A 13 -7.15 16.94 -8.10
CA GLN A 13 -7.48 17.63 -6.86
C GLN A 13 -6.22 18.31 -6.29
N ARG A 14 -6.36 19.60 -5.93
CA ARG A 14 -5.27 20.43 -5.38
C ARG A 14 -5.39 20.67 -3.87
N VAL A 15 -6.27 19.93 -3.19
CA VAL A 15 -6.40 19.97 -1.74
C VAL A 15 -5.24 19.23 -1.07
N SER A 16 -4.88 19.64 0.16
CA SER A 16 -3.82 18.98 0.92
C SER A 16 -4.09 17.49 1.08
N LEU A 17 -3.09 16.66 0.76
CA LEU A 17 -3.20 15.19 0.82
C LEU A 17 -3.38 14.66 2.24
N VAL A 18 -2.69 15.28 3.21
CA VAL A 18 -2.57 14.75 4.59
C VAL A 18 -3.92 14.51 5.25
N THR A 19 -4.86 15.42 5.05
CA THR A 19 -6.17 15.36 5.74
C THR A 19 -7.31 14.95 4.82
N ASN A 20 -7.25 15.27 3.52
CA ASN A 20 -8.39 15.12 2.63
C ASN A 20 -8.36 13.83 1.81
N VAL A 21 -7.18 13.22 1.63
CA VAL A 21 -7.00 12.11 0.67
C VAL A 21 -6.32 10.90 1.31
N ASN A 22 -5.29 11.13 2.12
CA ASN A 22 -4.51 10.05 2.71
C ASN A 22 -5.25 9.46 3.91
N TYR A 23 -5.55 8.17 3.83
CA TYR A 23 -6.01 7.40 4.97
C TYR A 23 -4.81 7.04 5.86
N PHE A 24 -4.97 7.21 7.15
CA PHE A 24 -4.02 6.75 8.15
C PHE A 24 -4.66 5.66 9.00
N CYS A 25 -3.87 4.65 9.34
CA CYS A 25 -4.21 3.70 10.38
C CYS A 25 -3.28 3.93 11.57
N THR A 26 -3.85 3.91 12.76
CA THR A 26 -3.08 3.79 14.01
C THR A 26 -3.01 2.30 14.37
N ASP A 27 -1.96 1.88 15.06
CA ASP A 27 -1.76 0.46 15.48
C ASP A 27 -2.78 -0.01 16.55
N SER A 28 -3.86 0.73 16.72
CA SER A 28 -4.58 0.80 17.98
C SER A 28 -5.50 -0.38 18.23
N CYS A 29 -5.35 -0.88 19.47
CA CYS A 29 -6.23 -1.75 20.26
C CYS A 29 -5.96 -3.25 20.21
N ASP A 30 -5.91 -3.93 19.05
CA ASP A 30 -5.76 -5.40 19.05
C ASP A 30 -4.38 -5.85 19.61
N PHE A 31 -3.32 -5.10 19.32
CA PHE A 31 -1.96 -5.37 19.83
C PHE A 31 -1.80 -4.99 21.31
N ILE A 32 -2.59 -4.02 21.80
CA ILE A 32 -2.59 -3.55 23.20
C ILE A 32 -3.41 -4.50 24.09
N LEU A 33 -4.49 -5.09 23.57
CA LEU A 33 -5.44 -5.92 24.31
C LEU A 33 -5.04 -7.41 24.38
N HIS A 34 -4.21 -7.90 23.43
CA HIS A 34 -3.93 -9.34 23.28
C HIS A 34 -2.50 -9.78 23.63
N GLY A 35 -1.68 -8.92 24.24
CA GLY A 35 -0.69 -9.38 25.23
C GLY A 35 0.75 -9.64 24.77
N ALA A 36 1.21 -9.12 23.62
CA ALA A 36 2.63 -9.20 23.23
C ALA A 36 3.16 -7.85 22.73
N TYR A 37 2.95 -6.79 23.51
CA TYR A 37 3.49 -5.47 23.17
C TYR A 37 4.97 -5.39 23.56
N THR A 38 5.86 -5.28 22.56
CA THR A 38 7.25 -4.90 22.81
C THR A 38 7.36 -3.39 22.97
N SER A 39 7.90 -2.95 24.11
CA SER A 39 8.16 -1.54 24.37
C SER A 39 9.31 -0.99 23.52
N ASP A 40 10.16 -1.87 22.98
CA ASP A 40 11.30 -1.51 22.15
C ASP A 40 10.85 -0.98 20.77
N PRO A 41 11.07 0.31 20.47
CA PRO A 41 10.71 0.89 19.18
C PRO A 41 11.45 0.26 18.00
N ILE A 42 12.69 -0.18 18.19
CA ILE A 42 13.49 -0.80 17.13
C ILE A 42 12.86 -2.14 16.75
N ARG A 43 12.49 -2.94 17.75
CA ARG A 43 11.84 -4.24 17.50
C ARG A 43 10.54 -4.08 16.70
N ARG A 44 9.69 -3.10 17.03
CA ARG A 44 8.45 -2.82 16.30
C ARG A 44 8.69 -2.47 14.83
N VAL A 45 9.69 -1.63 14.58
CA VAL A 45 10.06 -1.23 13.21
C VAL A 45 10.56 -2.44 12.42
N VAL A 46 11.38 -3.31 13.03
CA VAL A 46 11.86 -4.55 12.41
C VAL A 46 10.69 -5.47 12.04
N ASP A 47 9.78 -5.73 12.99
CA ASP A 47 8.62 -6.60 12.74
C ASP A 47 7.72 -6.06 11.61
N LEU A 48 7.53 -4.74 11.55
CA LEU A 48 6.74 -4.09 10.49
C LEU A 48 7.43 -4.19 9.12
N ILE A 49 8.74 -3.94 9.06
CA ILE A 49 9.51 -4.04 7.82
C ILE A 49 9.52 -5.48 7.31
N GLU A 50 9.74 -6.46 8.19
CA GLU A 50 9.73 -7.88 7.84
C GLU A 50 8.38 -8.29 7.24
N ALA A 51 7.28 -7.92 7.89
CA ALA A 51 5.94 -8.19 7.39
C ALA A 51 5.65 -7.49 6.04
N ALA A 52 6.12 -6.25 5.86
CA ALA A 52 5.97 -5.52 4.62
C ALA A 52 6.74 -6.17 3.46
N LEU A 53 7.98 -6.63 3.71
CA LEU A 53 8.81 -7.32 2.72
C LEU A 53 8.22 -8.69 2.33
N ASP A 54 7.74 -9.48 3.29
CA ASP A 54 7.05 -10.75 3.03
C ASP A 54 5.75 -10.53 2.23
N PHE A 55 4.98 -9.48 2.55
CA PHE A 55 3.82 -9.10 1.75
C PHE A 55 4.22 -8.70 0.31
N LYS A 56 5.25 -7.87 0.12
CA LYS A 56 5.77 -7.50 -1.20
C LYS A 56 6.21 -8.74 -2.00
N HIS A 57 6.98 -9.63 -1.39
CA HIS A 57 7.45 -10.86 -2.02
C HIS A 57 6.28 -11.69 -2.57
N ARG A 58 5.22 -11.87 -1.78
CA ARG A 58 4.02 -12.62 -2.20
C ARG A 58 3.23 -11.94 -3.31
N VAL A 59 3.19 -10.62 -3.34
CA VAL A 59 2.55 -9.86 -4.43
C VAL A 59 3.32 -10.02 -5.72
N ASP A 60 4.65 -9.88 -5.67
CA ASP A 60 5.52 -9.95 -6.86
C ASP A 60 5.50 -11.36 -7.47
N HIS A 61 5.54 -12.41 -6.64
CA HIS A 61 5.52 -13.81 -7.08
C HIS A 61 4.10 -14.37 -7.34
N ASN A 62 3.06 -13.54 -7.25
CA ASN A 62 1.65 -13.93 -7.39
C ASN A 62 1.23 -15.10 -6.45
N THR A 63 1.86 -15.23 -5.28
CA THR A 63 1.54 -16.24 -4.26
C THR A 63 0.61 -15.70 -3.17
N LEU A 64 0.28 -14.41 -3.21
CA LEU A 64 -0.69 -13.80 -2.31
C LEU A 64 -2.07 -14.43 -2.48
N ARG A 65 -2.67 -14.88 -1.37
CA ARG A 65 -4.01 -15.45 -1.36
C ARG A 65 -5.02 -14.45 -1.93
N PRO A 66 -5.84 -14.83 -2.93
CA PRO A 66 -6.86 -13.94 -3.48
C PRO A 66 -7.86 -13.50 -2.41
N LEU A 67 -8.17 -12.21 -2.37
CA LEU A 67 -9.20 -11.67 -1.49
C LEU A 67 -10.59 -12.14 -1.97
N ARG A 68 -11.42 -12.57 -1.02
CA ARG A 68 -12.79 -13.04 -1.30
C ARG A 68 -13.80 -12.36 -0.39
N ILE A 69 -14.81 -11.72 -0.96
CA ILE A 69 -15.93 -11.15 -0.20
C ILE A 69 -16.78 -12.32 0.30
N LYS A 70 -17.01 -12.37 1.62
CA LYS A 70 -17.72 -13.46 2.32
C LYS A 70 -17.16 -14.85 1.98
N ASN A 71 -15.85 -14.98 1.70
CA ASN A 71 -15.19 -16.21 1.23
C ASN A 71 -15.73 -16.81 -0.08
N VAL A 72 -16.60 -16.11 -0.82
CA VAL A 72 -17.28 -16.65 -2.01
C VAL A 72 -16.91 -15.89 -3.29
N LEU A 73 -16.88 -14.56 -3.25
CA LEU A 73 -16.68 -13.77 -4.46
C LEU A 73 -15.24 -13.27 -4.56
N PRO A 74 -14.43 -13.72 -5.54
CA PRO A 74 -13.08 -13.22 -5.72
C PRO A 74 -13.08 -11.75 -6.15
N VAL A 75 -12.09 -10.99 -5.66
CA VAL A 75 -11.89 -9.58 -5.99
C VAL A 75 -10.64 -9.43 -6.87
N CYS A 76 -10.63 -8.41 -7.71
CA CYS A 76 -9.45 -8.05 -8.50
C CYS A 76 -8.28 -7.65 -7.59
N MET A 77 -7.11 -8.26 -7.80
CA MET A 77 -5.89 -8.02 -7.00
C MET A 77 -4.93 -7.01 -7.65
N LYS A 78 -5.28 -6.40 -8.79
CA LYS A 78 -4.43 -5.46 -9.54
C LYS A 78 -3.94 -4.30 -8.67
N GLY A 79 -4.76 -3.83 -7.73
CA GLY A 79 -4.40 -2.75 -6.81
C GLY A 79 -3.23 -3.08 -5.89
N MET A 80 -3.03 -4.36 -5.53
CA MET A 80 -1.94 -4.76 -4.63
C MET A 80 -0.56 -4.50 -5.22
N LYS A 81 -0.43 -4.52 -6.55
CA LYS A 81 0.82 -4.22 -7.26
C LYS A 81 1.23 -2.74 -7.16
N LYS A 82 0.33 -1.85 -6.75
CA LYS A 82 0.57 -0.41 -6.60
C LYS A 82 0.89 0.00 -5.15
N VAL A 83 0.92 -0.94 -4.20
CA VAL A 83 1.16 -0.64 -2.78
C VAL A 83 2.62 -0.23 -2.53
N PHE A 84 3.57 -0.89 -3.18
CA PHE A 84 4.99 -0.57 -3.08
C PHE A 84 5.52 -0.02 -4.41
N GLY A 85 6.63 0.72 -4.35
CA GLY A 85 7.29 1.28 -5.54
C GLY A 85 6.47 2.34 -6.26
N THR A 86 5.28 2.71 -5.77
CA THR A 86 4.44 3.74 -6.37
C THR A 86 4.54 5.03 -5.58
N THR A 87 4.71 6.16 -6.25
CA THR A 87 4.76 7.49 -5.64
C THR A 87 3.97 8.48 -6.48
N ARG A 88 3.27 9.40 -5.80
CA ARG A 88 2.59 10.53 -6.43
C ARG A 88 3.58 11.70 -6.53
N SER A 89 3.91 12.09 -7.75
CA SER A 89 4.76 13.23 -8.07
C SER A 89 3.88 14.48 -8.28
N PRO A 90 4.16 15.61 -7.61
CA PRO A 90 3.38 16.82 -7.82
C PRO A 90 3.61 17.39 -9.22
N GLY A 91 2.53 17.83 -9.88
CA GLY A 91 2.58 18.60 -11.12
C GLY A 91 1.91 19.96 -10.96
N GLU A 92 2.01 20.83 -11.97
CA GLU A 92 1.45 22.18 -11.94
C GLU A 92 -0.09 22.14 -11.96
N GLU A 93 -0.65 21.47 -12.98
CA GLU A 93 -2.10 21.33 -13.15
C GLU A 93 -2.65 20.02 -12.57
N SER A 94 -1.90 18.92 -12.71
CA SER A 94 -2.27 17.60 -12.21
C SER A 94 -1.05 16.84 -11.72
N ASP A 95 -1.23 16.03 -10.70
CA ASP A 95 -0.17 15.15 -10.21
C ASP A 95 -0.04 13.88 -11.06
N GLU A 96 1.09 13.19 -10.94
CA GLU A 96 1.38 11.97 -11.69
C GLU A 96 1.66 10.81 -10.74
N LEU A 97 1.19 9.60 -11.06
CA LEU A 97 1.57 8.38 -10.36
C LEU A 97 2.72 7.67 -11.08
N LYS A 98 3.88 7.59 -10.43
CA LYS A 98 5.06 6.88 -10.91
C LYS A 98 5.18 5.55 -10.19
N THR A 99 5.28 4.45 -10.94
CA THR A 99 5.49 3.11 -10.38
C THR A 99 6.85 2.58 -10.84
N HIS A 100 7.73 2.29 -9.89
CA HIS A 100 9.03 1.69 -10.11
C HIS A 100 8.93 0.19 -9.83
N VAL A 101 9.11 -0.60 -10.87
CA VAL A 101 9.17 -2.06 -10.78
C VAL A 101 10.64 -2.46 -10.84
N VAL A 102 11.10 -3.22 -9.85
CA VAL A 102 12.44 -3.83 -9.88
C VAL A 102 12.36 -4.97 -10.90
N PRO A 103 13.21 -4.98 -11.94
CA PRO A 103 13.26 -6.10 -12.88
C PRO A 103 13.64 -7.40 -12.16
N ASP A 104 13.12 -8.53 -12.64
CA ASP A 104 13.44 -9.87 -12.10
C ASP A 104 14.95 -10.22 -12.26
N ASP A 105 15.68 -9.46 -13.08
CA ASP A 105 17.10 -9.65 -13.39
C ASP A 105 18.07 -9.11 -12.31
N GLY A 106 17.56 -8.60 -11.19
CA GLY A 106 18.34 -8.50 -9.95
C GLY A 106 19.37 -7.38 -9.82
N ASP A 107 19.39 -6.39 -10.71
CA ASP A 107 20.29 -5.24 -10.56
C ASP A 107 19.57 -4.06 -9.87
N ALA A 108 19.94 -3.86 -8.60
CA ALA A 108 19.67 -2.66 -7.81
C ALA A 108 20.81 -1.64 -7.95
#